data_AF-A0A6V7VPT7-F1
#
_entry.id   AF-A0A6V7VPT7-F1
#
_cell.length_a   1.000
_cell.length_b   1.000
_cell.length_c   1.000
_cell.angle_alpha   90.00
_cell.angle_beta   90.00
_cell.angle_gamma   90.00
#
_symmetry.space_group_name_H-M   'P 1'
#
loop_
_entity.id
_entity.type
_entity.pdbx_description
1 polymer ?
#
loop_
_entity_poly.entity_id
_entity_poly.type
_entity_poly.pdbx_seq_one_letter_code
_entity_poly.pdbx_strand_id
1 'polypeptide(L)'
;MKFLKKPIEISRITTKINNIVFNIEYIINGENAKDFFVEQQGNVGILYLSKPIKGPRTEKIQLNINVMSRKGVSIAHNLALIQIYVSRWNF
;
A
#
# COMPACT_ATOMS: atom_id res chain seq x y z
N MET A 1 12.74 -17.80 -14.61
CA MET A 1 11.83 -16.75 -14.09
C MET A 1 12.60 -15.44 -14.07
N LYS A 2 12.09 -14.35 -14.66
CA LYS A 2 12.68 -13.01 -14.46
C LYS A 2 12.30 -12.58 -13.04
N PHE A 3 13.28 -12.43 -12.16
CA PHE A 3 13.08 -11.93 -10.80
C PHE A 3 13.13 -10.40 -10.82
N LEU A 4 12.32 -9.75 -9.97
CA LEU A 4 12.51 -8.33 -9.68
C LEU A 4 13.83 -8.18 -8.93
N LYS A 5 14.75 -7.36 -9.44
CA LYS A 5 16.02 -7.07 -8.75
C LYS A 5 15.80 -6.29 -7.45
N LYS A 6 14.75 -5.46 -7.41
CA LYS A 6 14.28 -4.68 -6.28
C LYS A 6 12.76 -4.52 -6.35
N PRO A 7 12.07 -4.33 -5.22
CA PRO A 7 10.67 -3.94 -5.22
C PRO A 7 10.42 -2.69 -6.06
N ILE A 8 9.29 -2.62 -6.75
CA ILE A 8 8.91 -1.47 -7.58
C ILE A 8 7.91 -0.62 -6.80
N GLU A 9 8.18 0.67 -6.64
CA GLU A 9 7.20 1.62 -6.08
C GLU A 9 6.03 1.78 -7.05
N ILE A 10 4.82 1.49 -6.59
CA ILE A 10 3.60 1.57 -7.40
C ILE A 10 2.78 2.80 -7.03
N SER A 11 2.71 3.12 -5.74
CA SER A 11 1.93 4.25 -5.26
C SER A 11 2.49 4.79 -3.96
N ARG A 12 2.30 6.08 -3.72
CA ARG A 12 2.70 6.79 -2.51
C ARG A 12 1.51 7.54 -1.96
N ILE A 13 1.08 7.17 -0.75
CA ILE A 13 -0.10 7.72 -0.10
C ILE A 13 0.34 8.51 1.13
N THR A 14 -0.07 9.77 1.22
CA THR A 14 0.26 10.64 2.36
C THR A 14 -0.99 10.99 3.14
N THR A 15 -0.99 10.65 4.43
CA THR A 15 -2.04 11.08 5.36
C THR A 15 -1.68 12.45 5.91
N LYS A 16 -2.45 13.47 5.53
CA LYS A 16 -2.29 14.83 6.05
C LYS A 16 -3.10 15.01 7.31
N ILE A 17 -2.42 15.27 8.42
CA ILE A 17 -3.02 15.54 9.71
C ILE A 17 -2.33 16.76 10.31
N ASN A 18 -3.12 17.70 10.82
CA ASN A 18 -2.62 18.96 11.37
C ASN A 18 -1.91 18.81 12.73
N ASN A 19 -1.92 17.61 13.33
CA ASN A 19 -1.42 17.37 14.69
C ASN A 19 -0.54 16.12 14.81
N ILE A 20 0.65 16.29 15.38
CA ILE A 20 1.75 15.29 15.43
C ILE A 20 1.50 14.17 16.47
N VAL A 21 0.40 14.25 17.23
CA VAL A 21 0.12 13.34 18.37
C VAL A 21 -0.51 12.01 17.96
N PHE A 22 -0.76 11.78 16.66
CA PHE A 22 -1.46 10.59 16.19
C PHE A 22 -0.51 9.56 15.59
N ASN A 23 -0.78 8.29 15.86
CA ASN A 23 -0.14 7.19 15.16
C ASN A 23 -0.93 6.90 13.88
N ILE A 24 -0.25 6.66 12.79
CA ILE A 24 -0.85 6.27 11.51
C ILE A 24 -0.35 4.88 11.20
N GLU A 25 -1.23 4.02 10.72
CA GLU A 25 -0.88 2.66 10.34
C GLU A 25 -1.45 2.37 8.95
N TYR A 26 -0.58 1.85 8.08
CA TYR A 26 -0.93 1.45 6.72
C TYR A 26 -0.94 -0.08 6.64
N ILE A 27 -2.07 -0.68 6.25
CA ILE A 27 -2.22 -2.14 6.23
C ILE A 27 -2.81 -2.61 4.89
N ILE A 28 -2.15 -3.58 4.28
CA ILE A 28 -2.68 -4.38 3.17
C ILE A 28 -3.09 -5.74 3.71
N ASN A 29 -4.31 -6.16 3.39
CA ASN A 29 -4.85 -7.43 3.85
C ASN A 29 -5.11 -8.40 2.69
N GLY A 30 -5.28 -9.68 3.04
CA GLY A 30 -5.78 -10.71 2.13
C GLY A 30 -4.79 -11.09 1.03
N GLU A 31 -5.32 -11.38 -0.16
CA GLU A 31 -4.53 -11.88 -1.28
C GLU A 31 -3.52 -10.86 -1.83
N ASN A 32 -3.79 -9.56 -1.67
CA ASN A 32 -2.90 -8.51 -2.12
C ASN A 32 -1.54 -8.55 -1.40
N ALA A 33 -1.47 -9.03 -0.16
CA ALA A 33 -0.22 -9.11 0.60
C ALA A 33 0.77 -10.17 0.05
N LYS A 34 0.34 -11.03 -0.89
CA LYS A 34 1.21 -12.06 -1.52
C LYS A 34 2.20 -11.45 -2.52
N ASP A 35 1.74 -10.44 -3.24
CA ASP A 35 2.44 -9.79 -4.35
C ASP A 35 2.85 -8.35 -4.01
N PHE A 36 2.14 -7.70 -3.09
CA PHE A 36 2.36 -6.32 -2.68
C PHE A 36 2.65 -6.20 -1.19
N PHE A 37 3.36 -5.14 -0.81
CA PHE A 37 3.51 -4.73 0.59
C PHE A 37 3.48 -3.21 0.69
N VAL A 38 3.19 -2.72 1.90
CA VAL A 38 3.29 -1.29 2.20
C VAL A 38 4.44 -1.05 3.16
N GLU A 39 5.31 -0.12 2.81
CA GLU A 39 6.34 0.40 3.70
C GLU A 39 5.86 1.73 4.28
N GLN A 40 5.96 1.88 5.60
CA GLN A 40 5.59 3.12 6.26
C GLN A 40 6.81 4.00 6.52
N GLN A 41 6.75 5.24 6.07
CA GLN A 41 7.74 6.29 6.30
C GLN A 41 7.04 7.50 6.93
N GLY A 42 6.99 7.53 8.27
CA GLY A 42 6.27 8.57 9.01
C GLY A 42 4.76 8.53 8.69
N ASN A 43 4.24 9.62 8.12
CA ASN A 43 2.84 9.74 7.69
C ASN A 43 2.63 9.32 6.22
N VAL A 44 3.59 8.65 5.59
CA VAL A 44 3.53 8.19 4.20
C VAL A 44 3.51 6.66 4.16
N GLY A 45 2.55 6.09 3.44
CA GLY A 45 2.50 4.67 3.09
C GLY A 45 2.91 4.49 1.64
N ILE A 46 3.99 3.75 1.40
CA ILE A 46 4.51 3.47 0.05
C ILE A 46 4.15 2.03 -0.33
N LEU A 47 3.34 1.88 -1.36
CA LEU A 47 2.93 0.60 -1.92
C LEU A 47 4.00 0.10 -2.88
N TYR A 48 4.53 -1.08 -2.60
CA TYR A 48 5.53 -1.74 -3.42
C TYR A 48 4.99 -3.04 -4.02
N LEU A 49 5.46 -3.33 -5.23
CA LEU A 49 5.35 -4.64 -5.84
C LEU A 49 6.59 -5.47 -5.48
N SER A 50 6.38 -6.60 -4.78
CA SER A 50 7.47 -7.48 -4.33
C SER A 50 7.89 -8.52 -5.36
N LYS A 51 6.99 -8.92 -6.25
CA LYS A 51 7.20 -10.01 -7.22
C LYS A 51 6.65 -9.63 -8.60
N PRO A 52 7.25 -10.14 -9.68
CA PRO A 52 6.69 -9.92 -11.01
C PRO A 52 5.28 -10.52 -11.10
N ILE A 53 4.36 -9.75 -11.67
CA ILE A 53 2.99 -10.18 -11.93
C ILE A 53 2.82 -10.47 -13.43
N LYS A 54 2.14 -11.55 -13.77
CA LYS A 54 1.79 -11.86 -15.17
C LYS A 54 0.50 -11.15 -15.56
N GLY A 55 0.57 -10.31 -16.60
CA GLY A 55 -0.61 -9.77 -17.26
C GLY A 55 -1.12 -10.65 -18.42
N PRO A 56 -2.23 -10.26 -19.08
CA PRO A 56 -3.03 -9.08 -18.78
C PRO A 56 -4.01 -9.35 -17.64
N ARG A 57 -3.97 -8.54 -16.59
CA ARG A 57 -4.95 -8.60 -15.49
C ARG A 57 -5.06 -7.26 -14.77
N THR A 58 -6.17 -7.08 -14.05
CA THR A 58 -6.38 -5.91 -13.19
C THR A 58 -6.25 -6.35 -11.74
N GLU A 59 -5.36 -5.70 -11.00
CA GLU A 59 -5.24 -5.87 -9.55
C GLU A 59 -6.03 -4.76 -8.86
N LYS A 60 -6.80 -5.13 -7.84
CA LYS A 60 -7.45 -4.18 -6.94
C LYS A 60 -6.86 -4.36 -5.56
N ILE A 61 -6.20 -3.33 -5.07
CA ILE A 61 -5.57 -3.32 -3.76
C ILE A 61 -6.39 -2.44 -2.83
N GLN A 62 -6.66 -2.98 -1.66
CA GLN A 62 -7.31 -2.26 -0.57
C GLN A 62 -6.27 -1.93 0.49
N LEU A 63 -5.91 -0.65 0.59
CA LEU A 63 -5.00 -0.16 1.61
C LEU A 63 -5.82 0.47 2.73
N ASN A 64 -5.79 -0.15 3.89
CA ASN A 64 -6.39 0.36 5.11
C ASN A 64 -5.45 1.38 5.74
N ILE A 65 -5.99 2.53 6.13
CA ILE A 65 -5.24 3.62 6.74
C ILE A 65 -5.93 3.94 8.06
N ASN A 66 -5.33 3.46 9.15
CA ASN A 66 -5.84 3.68 10.50
C ASN A 66 -5.13 4.87 11.13
N VAL A 67 -5.90 5.80 11.69
CA VAL A 67 -5.39 6.90 12.51
C VAL A 67 -5.77 6.61 13.94
N MET A 68 -4.79 6.48 14.81
CA MET A 68 -4.95 6.12 16.21
C MET A 68 -4.42 7.22 17.13
N SER A 69 -5.05 7.38 18.29
CA SER A 69 -4.49 8.16 19.38
C SER A 69 -3.23 7.49 19.94
N ARG A 70 -2.41 8.23 20.72
CA ARG A 70 -1.28 7.63 21.46
C ARG A 70 -1.68 6.49 22.40
N LYS A 71 -2.94 6.45 22.81
CA LYS A 71 -3.49 5.40 23.69
C LYS A 71 -4.03 4.20 22.92
N GLY A 72 -3.84 4.14 21.59
CA GLY A 72 -4.29 3.03 20.75
C GLY A 72 -5.77 3.08 20.36
N VAL A 73 -6.48 4.17 20.67
CA VAL A 73 -7.89 4.33 20.29
C VAL A 73 -7.97 4.75 18.82
N SER A 74 -8.72 4.00 18.01
CA SER A 74 -9.00 4.37 16.61
C SER A 74 -9.83 5.66 16.53
N ILE A 75 -9.33 6.62 15.77
CA ILE A 75 -9.96 7.95 15.57
C ILE A 75 -10.56 8.02 14.19
N ALA A 76 -9.86 7.49 13.19
CA ALA A 76 -10.35 7.44 11.82
C ALA A 76 -9.85 6.18 11.14
N HIS A 77 -10.69 5.66 10.26
CA HIS A 77 -10.36 4.56 9.37
C HIS A 77 -10.67 5.01 7.95
N ASN A 78 -9.66 5.02 7.09
CA ASN A 78 -9.80 5.34 5.68
C ASN A 78 -9.41 4.14 4.83
N LEU A 79 -10.04 4.02 3.67
CA LEU A 79 -9.75 2.97 2.70
C LEU A 79 -9.30 3.61 1.38
N ALA A 80 -8.07 3.32 0.97
CA ALA A 80 -7.58 3.66 -0.36
C ALA A 80 -7.71 2.44 -1.29
N LEU A 81 -8.55 2.59 -2.31
CA LEU A 81 -8.72 1.58 -3.37
C LEU A 81 -7.79 1.93 -4.53
N ILE A 82 -6.82 1.06 -4.80
CA ILE A 82 -5.80 1.26 -5.84
C ILE A 82 -6.01 0.20 -6.91
N GLN A 83 -6.25 0.64 -8.14
CA GLN A 83 -6.44 -0.25 -9.28
C GLN A 83 -5.20 -0.20 -10.18
N ILE A 84 -4.57 -1.35 -10.40
CA ILE A 84 -3.36 -1.48 -11.23
C ILE A 84 -3.72 -2.31 -12.46
N TYR A 85 -3.41 -1.76 -13.63
CA TYR A 85 -3.55 -2.45 -14.90
C TYR A 85 -2.20 -3.06 -15.30
N VAL A 86 -2.12 -4.38 -15.27
CA VAL A 86 -0.91 -5.11 -15.68
C VAL A 86 -1.03 -5.46 -17.15
N SER A 87 -0.14 -4.92 -17.97
CA SER A 87 -0.12 -5.17 -19.41
C SER A 87 0.34 -6.61 -19.70
N ARG A 88 -0.04 -7.15 -20.88
CA ARG A 88 0.48 -8.45 -21.38
C ARG A 88 1.98 -8.38 -21.72
N TRP A 89 2.53 -7.18 -21.92
CA TRP A 89 3.88 -6.97 -22.42
C TRP A 89 4.84 -6.63 -21.28
N ASN A 90 6.05 -7.19 -21.37
CA ASN A 90 7.16 -6.87 -20.49
C ASN A 90 7.96 -5.74 -21.14
N PHE A 91 7.49 -4.50 -21.04
CA PHE A 91 8.30 -3.34 -21.42
C PHE A 91 9.42 -3.09 -20.41
#